data_AF-A0A544XV63-F1
#
_entry.id   AF-A0A544XV63-F1
#
_cell.length_a   1.000
_cell.length_b   1.000
_cell.length_c   1.000
_cell.angle_alpha   90.00
_cell.angle_beta   90.00
_cell.angle_gamma   90.00
#
_symmetry.space_group_name_H-M   'P 1'
#
loop_
_entity.id
_entity.type
_entity.pdbx_description
1 polymer ?
#
loop_
_entity_poly.entity_id
_entity_poly.type
_entity_poly.pdbx_seq_one_letter_code
_entity_poly.pdbx_strand_id
1 'polypeptide(L)'
;MNRMIDEPLERLRAAARRTRELALTRVSTGLGHEDADADADDDVGTIGTDGALGFDPFPLLEALHRHGVRAVVIGQVAGIMHGSAELTGDLDLLWDGEPVHAPALAAAFMSLGARLTDETGIPLATAPEALLRPKVQFTAPGASGDCCTPALPWADLNVREILGRAVTAYDPGGLEVHYVSREDLIRMRRALGRPKDLRRADELDRLA
;
A
#
# COMPACT_ATOMS: atom_id res chain seq x y z
N MET A 1 -31.15 6.42 2.17
CA MET A 1 -30.14 5.34 2.06
C MET A 1 -28.78 6.03 2.01
N ASN A 2 -28.24 6.40 3.18
CA ASN A 2 -26.99 7.15 3.31
C ASN A 2 -25.85 6.25 2.89
N ARG A 3 -25.31 6.43 1.69
CA ARG A 3 -24.01 5.84 1.35
C ARG A 3 -22.99 6.50 2.28
N MET A 4 -22.25 5.70 3.04
CA MET A 4 -21.04 6.11 3.76
C MET A 4 -19.92 6.41 2.76
N ILE A 5 -20.15 7.38 1.87
CA ILE A 5 -19.12 7.96 1.00
C ILE A 5 -18.48 9.05 1.85
N ASP A 6 -17.24 8.84 2.30
CA ASP A 6 -16.20 9.88 2.53
C ASP A 6 -15.15 9.41 3.55
N GLU A 7 -15.51 8.61 4.56
CA GLU A 7 -14.64 8.43 5.73
C GLU A 7 -13.25 7.81 5.45
N PRO A 8 -13.11 6.72 4.65
CA PRO A 8 -11.81 6.08 4.46
C PRO A 8 -10.80 6.95 3.69
N LEU A 9 -11.25 7.62 2.63
CA LEU A 9 -10.37 8.46 1.80
C LEU A 9 -10.07 9.80 2.49
N GLU A 10 -10.99 10.35 3.29
CA GLU A 10 -10.72 11.51 4.13
C GLU A 10 -9.66 11.22 5.20
N ARG A 11 -9.77 10.08 5.89
CA ARG A 11 -8.75 9.60 6.84
C ARG A 11 -7.38 9.52 6.15
N LEU A 12 -7.34 8.94 4.94
CA LEU A 12 -6.10 8.85 4.18
C LEU A 12 -5.55 10.22 3.77
N ARG A 13 -6.40 11.16 3.30
CA ARG A 13 -5.98 12.55 2.99
C ARG A 13 -5.39 13.24 4.23
N ALA A 14 -6.03 13.07 5.39
CA ALA A 14 -5.56 13.64 6.64
C ALA A 14 -4.22 13.03 7.09
N ALA A 15 -4.08 11.71 7.01
CA ALA A 15 -2.86 11.00 7.36
C ALA A 15 -1.68 11.34 6.42
N ALA A 16 -1.92 11.46 5.11
CA ALA A 16 -0.91 11.86 4.14
C ALA A 16 -0.42 13.29 4.41
N ARG A 17 -1.33 14.23 4.69
CA ARG A 17 -0.97 15.58 5.12
C ARG A 17 -0.12 15.56 6.40
N ARG A 18 -0.53 14.80 7.41
CA ARG A 18 0.19 14.72 8.68
C ARG A 18 1.58 14.08 8.54
N THR A 19 1.69 13.02 7.74
CA THR A 19 2.96 12.36 7.42
C THR A 19 3.94 13.34 6.80
N ARG A 20 3.50 14.10 5.78
CA ARG A 20 4.32 15.15 5.17
C ARG A 20 4.76 16.19 6.18
N GLU A 21 3.83 16.72 6.99
CA GLU A 21 4.11 17.72 8.03
C GLU A 21 5.22 17.27 8.99
N LEU A 22 5.16 16.02 9.46
CA LEU A 22 6.16 15.44 10.36
C LEU A 22 7.50 15.21 9.67
N ALA A 23 7.50 15.01 8.35
CA ALA A 23 8.70 14.78 7.55
C ALA A 23 9.33 16.06 6.98
N LEU A 24 8.65 17.21 7.03
CA LEU A 24 9.05 18.46 6.36
C LEU A 24 10.51 18.90 6.63
N THR A 25 10.98 18.73 7.87
CA THR A 25 12.32 19.18 8.28
C THR A 25 13.34 18.04 8.33
N ARG A 26 12.97 16.83 7.92
CA ARG A 26 13.85 15.68 7.95
C ARG A 26 14.77 15.70 6.74
N VAL A 27 16.05 15.43 6.99
CA VAL A 27 17.03 15.17 5.94
C VAL A 27 16.86 13.72 5.51
N SER A 28 16.85 13.46 4.20
CA SER A 28 16.83 12.11 3.64
C SER A 28 18.01 11.30 4.18
N THR A 29 17.73 10.10 4.68
CA THR A 29 18.72 9.20 5.28
C THR A 29 19.13 8.06 4.35
N GLY A 30 18.43 7.91 3.22
CA GLY A 30 18.57 6.78 2.31
C GLY A 30 17.81 5.52 2.75
N LEU A 31 17.11 5.56 3.89
CA LEU A 31 16.34 4.43 4.40
C LEU A 31 15.03 4.28 3.61
N GLY A 32 14.81 3.12 3.02
CA GLY A 32 13.58 2.73 2.32
C GLY A 32 12.64 1.91 3.21
N HIS A 33 11.47 1.54 2.66
CA HIS A 33 10.51 0.69 3.37
C HIS A 33 11.08 -0.70 3.70
N GLU A 34 11.92 -1.26 2.83
CA GLU A 34 12.58 -2.56 3.08
C GLU A 34 13.52 -2.53 4.27
N ASP A 35 14.21 -1.41 4.54
CA ASP A 35 15.07 -1.30 5.72
C ASP A 35 14.25 -1.41 7.02
N ALA A 36 13.07 -0.78 7.05
CA ALA A 36 12.15 -0.90 8.18
C ALA A 36 11.53 -2.29 8.28
N ASP A 37 11.34 -2.98 7.16
CA ASP A 37 10.78 -4.34 7.14
C ASP A 37 11.79 -5.43 7.48
N ALA A 38 13.07 -5.20 7.20
CA ALA A 38 14.18 -6.09 7.54
C ALA A 38 14.58 -6.01 9.02
N ASP A 39 14.32 -4.88 9.68
CA ASP A 39 14.51 -4.75 11.12
C ASP A 39 13.37 -5.45 11.87
N ALA A 40 13.66 -6.66 12.35
CA ALA A 40 12.70 -7.48 13.08
C ALA A 40 12.25 -6.84 14.41
N ASP A 41 13.02 -5.89 14.94
CA ASP A 41 12.72 -5.15 16.17
C ASP A 41 12.10 -3.78 15.88
N ASP A 42 11.89 -3.41 14.61
CA ASP A 42 11.24 -2.16 14.23
C ASP A 42 9.79 -2.13 14.74
N ASP A 43 9.55 -1.23 15.68
CA ASP A 43 8.23 -0.95 16.23
C ASP A 43 7.60 0.32 15.61
N VAL A 44 8.35 1.09 14.82
CA VAL A 44 7.92 2.40 14.31
C VAL A 44 7.26 2.27 12.95
N GLY A 45 7.74 1.37 12.10
CA GLY A 45 7.31 1.24 10.72
C GLY A 45 7.87 2.34 9.82
N THR A 46 7.28 2.49 8.63
CA THR A 46 7.89 3.29 7.56
C THR A 46 7.69 4.80 7.69
N ILE A 47 7.02 5.28 8.74
CA ILE A 47 7.01 6.71 9.05
C ILE A 47 8.43 7.25 9.30
N GLY A 48 9.35 6.37 9.74
CA GLY A 48 10.77 6.68 9.95
C GLY A 48 11.63 6.62 8.69
N THR A 49 11.10 6.27 7.52
CA THR A 49 11.89 6.11 6.28
C THR A 49 11.76 7.34 5.37
N ASP A 50 12.54 7.38 4.29
CA ASP A 50 12.46 8.46 3.30
C ASP A 50 11.15 8.45 2.51
N GLY A 51 10.38 7.35 2.53
CA GLY A 51 9.05 7.30 1.93
C GLY A 51 8.08 8.32 2.53
N ALA A 52 8.27 8.70 3.79
CA ALA A 52 7.47 9.73 4.45
C ALA A 52 7.71 11.14 3.84
N LEU A 53 8.84 11.38 3.18
CA LEU A 53 9.19 12.66 2.57
C LEU A 53 8.30 12.92 1.35
N GLY A 54 7.35 13.84 1.51
CA GLY A 54 6.42 14.16 0.42
C GLY A 54 5.35 13.10 0.18
N PHE A 55 5.11 12.20 1.14
CA PHE A 55 4.11 11.14 1.03
C PHE A 55 2.72 11.66 0.62
N ASP A 56 2.28 11.22 -0.55
CA ASP A 56 1.00 11.52 -1.16
C ASP A 56 0.63 10.34 -2.09
N PRO A 57 -0.17 9.37 -1.62
CA PRO A 57 -0.50 8.18 -2.42
C PRO A 57 -1.54 8.45 -3.51
N PHE A 58 -2.23 9.60 -3.47
CA PHE A 58 -3.38 9.87 -4.34
C PHE A 58 -3.04 9.89 -5.84
N PRO A 59 -1.92 10.47 -6.30
CA PRO A 59 -1.56 10.42 -7.72
C PRO A 59 -1.48 8.99 -8.27
N LEU A 60 -0.92 8.05 -7.49
CA LEU A 60 -0.86 6.64 -7.88
C LEU A 60 -2.22 5.98 -7.83
N LEU A 61 -3.00 6.19 -6.76
CA LEU A 61 -4.36 5.63 -6.66
C LEU A 61 -5.28 6.12 -7.81
N GLU A 62 -5.19 7.39 -8.17
CA GLU A 62 -5.92 7.98 -9.30
C GLU A 62 -5.48 7.40 -10.65
N ALA A 63 -4.19 7.14 -10.84
CA ALA A 63 -3.68 6.47 -12.03
C ALA A 63 -4.20 5.03 -12.12
N LEU A 64 -4.16 4.26 -11.03
CA LEU A 64 -4.68 2.90 -10.98
C LEU A 64 -6.17 2.88 -11.36
N HIS A 65 -6.97 3.76 -10.76
CA HIS A 65 -8.40 3.90 -11.07
C HIS A 65 -8.63 4.23 -12.55
N ARG A 66 -7.94 5.26 -13.09
CA ARG A 66 -8.10 5.71 -14.48
C ARG A 66 -7.78 4.64 -15.51
N HIS A 67 -6.83 3.77 -15.19
CA HIS A 67 -6.43 2.64 -16.04
C HIS A 67 -7.25 1.37 -15.80
N GLY A 68 -8.26 1.41 -14.91
CA GLY A 68 -9.13 0.26 -14.62
C GLY A 68 -8.42 -0.87 -13.88
N VAL A 69 -7.37 -0.55 -13.14
CA VAL A 69 -6.57 -1.53 -12.41
C VAL A 69 -7.31 -1.99 -11.16
N ARG A 70 -7.46 -3.30 -10.97
CA ARG A 70 -8.05 -3.90 -9.77
C ARG A 70 -6.98 -4.29 -8.75
N ALA A 71 -6.17 -3.33 -8.35
CA ALA A 71 -5.22 -3.48 -7.25
C ALA A 71 -5.90 -3.12 -5.93
N VAL A 72 -5.58 -3.86 -4.88
CA VAL A 72 -6.09 -3.69 -3.52
C VAL A 72 -4.98 -3.11 -2.66
N VAL A 73 -5.25 -1.97 -2.04
CA VAL A 73 -4.35 -1.37 -1.04
C VAL A 73 -4.30 -2.27 0.19
N ILE A 74 -3.09 -2.61 0.63
CA ILE A 74 -2.81 -3.39 1.84
C ILE A 74 -1.95 -2.55 2.81
N GLY A 75 -1.29 -3.20 3.77
CA GLY A 75 -0.33 -2.52 4.65
C GLY A 75 -0.96 -1.46 5.56
N GLN A 76 -0.17 -0.45 5.94
CA GLN A 76 -0.63 0.57 6.89
C GLN A 76 -1.56 1.61 6.25
N VAL A 77 -1.49 1.83 4.93
CA VAL A 77 -2.47 2.68 4.22
C VAL A 77 -3.88 2.10 4.37
N ALA A 78 -4.06 0.79 4.20
CA ALA A 78 -5.35 0.15 4.48
C ALA A 78 -5.76 0.26 5.96
N GLY A 79 -4.79 0.19 6.88
CA GLY A 79 -5.02 0.43 8.31
C GLY A 79 -5.60 1.82 8.59
N ILE A 80 -5.01 2.86 8.00
CA ILE A 80 -5.48 4.26 8.08
C ILE A 80 -6.90 4.39 7.53
N MET A 81 -7.18 3.76 6.40
CA MET A 81 -8.53 3.75 5.79
C MET A 81 -9.57 3.12 6.73
N HIS A 82 -9.17 2.14 7.56
CA HIS A 82 -9.99 1.55 8.63
C HIS A 82 -9.98 2.33 9.96
N GLY A 83 -9.26 3.45 10.05
CA GLY A 83 -9.26 4.34 11.22
C GLY A 83 -8.04 4.24 12.15
N SER A 84 -7.00 3.48 11.78
CA SER A 84 -5.73 3.46 12.53
C SER A 84 -5.12 4.85 12.62
N ALA A 85 -4.60 5.21 13.80
CA ALA A 85 -3.90 6.47 14.01
C ALA A 85 -2.41 6.40 13.63
N GLU A 86 -1.90 5.20 13.36
CA GLU A 86 -0.51 5.00 12.97
C GLU A 86 -0.26 5.46 11.53
N LEU A 87 0.75 6.32 11.38
CA LEU A 87 1.16 6.86 10.09
C LEU A 87 2.17 5.95 9.40
N THR A 88 2.35 6.16 8.11
CA THR A 88 3.23 5.35 7.25
C THR A 88 3.83 6.22 6.15
N GLY A 89 4.98 5.80 5.62
CA GLY A 89 5.66 6.46 4.52
C GLY A 89 5.56 5.74 3.18
N ASP A 90 4.83 4.62 3.13
CA ASP A 90 4.76 3.73 1.97
C ASP A 90 3.33 3.45 1.52
N LEU A 91 3.21 2.87 0.34
CA LEU A 91 1.97 2.36 -0.21
C LEU A 91 2.19 0.93 -0.71
N ASP A 92 1.50 -0.02 -0.11
CA ASP A 92 1.55 -1.42 -0.52
C ASP A 92 0.31 -1.82 -1.28
N LEU A 93 0.51 -2.57 -2.37
CA LEU A 93 -0.52 -2.99 -3.30
C LEU A 93 -0.48 -4.50 -3.47
N LEU A 94 -1.66 -5.12 -3.50
CA LEU A 94 -1.86 -6.52 -3.90
C LEU A 94 -2.76 -6.55 -5.13
N TRP A 95 -2.33 -7.21 -6.20
CA TRP A 95 -3.16 -7.44 -7.39
C TRP A 95 -3.20 -8.93 -7.72
N ASP A 96 -4.04 -9.37 -8.65
CA ASP A 96 -4.32 -10.81 -8.86
C ASP A 96 -3.18 -11.62 -9.53
N GLY A 97 -2.19 -10.94 -10.10
CA GLY A 97 -1.08 -11.58 -10.80
C GLY A 97 -1.48 -12.22 -12.14
N GLU A 98 -2.66 -11.91 -12.66
CA GLU A 98 -3.13 -12.49 -13.92
C GLU A 98 -2.50 -11.77 -15.12
N PRO A 99 -1.84 -12.47 -16.06
CA PRO A 99 -1.16 -11.85 -17.20
C PRO A 99 -2.02 -10.90 -18.04
N VAL A 100 -3.33 -11.14 -18.11
CA VAL A 100 -4.28 -10.30 -18.84
C VAL A 100 -4.48 -8.91 -18.21
N HIS A 101 -4.26 -8.76 -16.90
CA HIS A 101 -4.43 -7.48 -16.19
C HIS A 101 -3.13 -6.69 -16.04
N ALA A 102 -1.97 -7.34 -16.22
CA ALA A 102 -0.66 -6.70 -16.12
C ALA A 102 -0.47 -5.46 -17.03
N PRO A 103 -0.98 -5.42 -18.29
CA PRO A 103 -0.85 -4.24 -19.14
C PRO A 103 -1.47 -2.96 -18.56
N ALA A 104 -2.62 -3.06 -17.90
CA ALA A 104 -3.28 -1.91 -17.29
C ALA A 104 -2.47 -1.38 -16.09
N LEU A 105 -1.95 -2.28 -15.26
CA LEU A 105 -1.10 -1.92 -14.11
C LEU A 105 0.22 -1.29 -14.57
N ALA A 106 0.87 -1.85 -15.58
CA ALA A 106 2.07 -1.27 -16.19
C ALA A 106 1.80 0.14 -16.73
N ALA A 107 0.69 0.33 -17.46
CA ALA A 107 0.30 1.63 -18.01
C ALA A 107 0.05 2.67 -16.91
N ALA A 108 -0.57 2.29 -15.79
CA ALA A 108 -0.78 3.17 -14.64
C ALA A 108 0.57 3.65 -14.05
N PHE A 109 1.49 2.71 -13.76
CA PHE A 109 2.83 3.05 -13.27
C PHE A 109 3.61 3.91 -14.27
N MET A 110 3.59 3.57 -15.56
CA MET A 110 4.25 4.33 -16.61
C MET A 110 3.71 5.76 -16.73
N SER A 111 2.39 5.96 -16.57
CA SER A 111 1.76 7.28 -16.68
C SER A 111 2.29 8.31 -15.66
N LEU A 112 2.86 7.82 -14.56
CA LEU A 112 3.48 8.64 -13.50
C LEU A 112 5.00 8.64 -13.55
N GLY A 113 5.61 7.98 -14.55
CA GLY A 113 7.05 7.79 -14.62
C GLY A 113 7.60 6.95 -13.46
N ALA A 114 6.81 6.01 -12.95
CA ALA A 114 7.24 5.16 -11.85
C ALA A 114 8.41 4.25 -12.27
N ARG A 115 9.34 4.05 -11.34
CA ARG A 115 10.46 3.11 -11.47
C ARG A 115 10.15 1.85 -10.70
N LEU A 116 10.45 0.69 -11.28
CA LEU A 116 10.33 -0.61 -10.63
C LEU A 116 11.72 -1.16 -10.32
N THR A 117 11.85 -1.86 -9.20
CA THR A 117 13.01 -2.69 -8.86
C THR A 117 12.55 -4.07 -8.43
N ASP A 118 13.42 -5.07 -8.57
CA ASP A 118 13.21 -6.33 -7.85
C ASP A 118 13.55 -6.17 -6.36
N GLU A 119 13.35 -7.23 -5.57
CA GLU A 119 13.59 -7.26 -4.12
C GLU A 119 15.06 -7.06 -3.72
N THR A 120 15.98 -6.99 -4.69
CA THR A 120 17.41 -6.74 -4.47
C THR A 120 17.80 -5.31 -4.89
N GLY A 121 16.82 -4.49 -5.28
CA GLY A 121 17.02 -3.12 -5.76
C GLY A 121 17.50 -3.03 -7.22
N ILE A 122 17.50 -4.12 -7.99
CA ILE A 122 17.91 -4.08 -9.39
C ILE A 122 16.77 -3.45 -10.23
N PRO A 123 17.05 -2.41 -11.04
CA PRO A 123 16.04 -1.79 -11.89
C PRO A 123 15.39 -2.77 -12.86
N LEU A 124 14.06 -2.73 -12.92
CA LEU A 124 13.24 -3.46 -13.87
C LEU A 124 12.65 -2.48 -14.89
N ALA A 125 12.44 -2.95 -16.12
CA ALA A 125 11.62 -2.20 -17.06
C ALA A 125 10.19 -2.10 -16.51
N THR A 126 9.59 -0.91 -16.54
CA THR A 126 8.18 -0.70 -16.18
C THR A 126 7.29 -1.30 -17.26
N ALA A 127 7.15 -2.62 -17.25
CA ALA A 127 6.49 -3.43 -18.26
C ALA A 127 5.66 -4.54 -17.60
N PRO A 128 4.65 -5.11 -18.30
CA PRO A 128 3.76 -6.13 -17.75
C PRO A 128 4.51 -7.33 -17.15
N GLU A 129 5.60 -7.75 -17.78
CA GLU A 129 6.39 -8.93 -17.38
C GLU A 129 7.07 -8.72 -16.02
N ALA A 130 7.48 -7.49 -15.70
CA ALA A 130 8.09 -7.18 -14.41
C ALA A 130 7.08 -7.37 -13.27
N LEU A 131 5.83 -6.95 -13.48
CA LEU A 131 4.77 -6.96 -12.47
C LEU A 131 4.25 -8.37 -12.15
N LEU A 132 4.49 -9.36 -13.02
CA LEU A 132 4.13 -10.76 -12.80
C LEU A 132 5.02 -11.50 -11.79
N ARG A 133 6.06 -10.83 -11.28
CA ARG A 133 6.87 -11.35 -10.18
C ARG A 133 6.03 -11.49 -8.90
N PRO A 134 6.45 -12.34 -7.95
CA PRO A 134 5.82 -12.42 -6.63
C PRO A 134 5.67 -11.04 -5.98
N LYS A 135 6.71 -10.21 -6.10
CA LYS A 135 6.77 -8.83 -5.61
C LYS A 135 7.70 -8.01 -6.51
N VAL A 136 7.36 -6.74 -6.67
CA VAL A 136 8.27 -5.70 -7.15
C VAL A 136 8.14 -4.49 -6.24
N GLN A 137 9.24 -3.76 -6.04
CA GLN A 137 9.18 -2.47 -5.39
C GLN A 137 8.94 -1.40 -6.44
N PHE A 138 8.29 -0.32 -6.05
CA PHE A 138 8.10 0.83 -6.91
C PHE A 138 8.46 2.15 -6.22
N THR A 139 8.83 3.12 -7.04
CA THR A 139 8.89 4.53 -6.67
C THR A 139 8.16 5.35 -7.71
N ALA A 140 7.17 6.12 -7.27
CA ALA A 140 6.39 7.07 -8.06
C ALA A 140 6.37 8.43 -7.34
N PRO A 141 5.96 9.53 -8.00
CA PRO A 141 5.78 10.81 -7.33
C PRO A 141 4.86 10.68 -6.11
N GLY A 142 5.39 10.97 -4.92
CA GLY A 142 4.65 10.94 -3.66
C GLY A 142 4.43 9.55 -3.05
N ALA A 143 4.82 8.45 -3.70
CA ALA A 143 4.58 7.12 -3.18
C ALA A 143 5.68 6.12 -3.57
N SER A 144 6.08 5.29 -2.62
CA SER A 144 6.92 4.11 -2.84
C SER A 144 6.42 2.97 -1.97
N GLY A 145 6.71 1.73 -2.34
CA GLY A 145 6.31 0.56 -1.57
C GLY A 145 6.34 -0.70 -2.43
N ASP A 146 5.65 -1.72 -1.97
CA ASP A 146 5.60 -3.02 -2.63
C ASP A 146 4.34 -3.19 -3.49
N CYS A 147 4.49 -3.81 -4.66
CA CYS A 147 3.40 -4.32 -5.47
C CYS A 147 3.52 -5.85 -5.58
N CYS A 148 2.62 -6.55 -4.90
CA CYS A 148 2.67 -7.98 -4.69
C CYS A 148 1.58 -8.72 -5.48
N THR A 149 1.82 -10.01 -5.71
CA THR A 149 0.87 -10.95 -6.31
C THR A 149 0.58 -12.12 -5.36
N PRO A 150 -0.40 -12.99 -5.66
CA PRO A 150 -0.63 -14.22 -4.92
C PRO A 150 0.52 -15.23 -4.99
N ALA A 151 1.52 -15.01 -5.84
CA ALA A 151 2.69 -15.87 -5.96
C ALA A 151 3.73 -15.65 -4.84
N LEU A 152 3.63 -14.53 -4.09
CA LEU A 152 4.44 -14.31 -2.89
C LEU A 152 4.05 -15.32 -1.78
N PRO A 153 4.99 -15.80 -0.94
CA PRO A 153 4.66 -16.72 0.15
C PRO A 153 3.91 -16.00 1.30
N TRP A 154 2.59 -15.95 1.22
CA TRP A 154 1.69 -15.34 2.21
C TRP A 154 1.36 -16.23 3.43
N ALA A 155 2.34 -16.98 3.93
CA ALA A 155 2.12 -18.00 4.96
C ALA A 155 0.98 -18.97 4.57
N ASP A 156 -0.02 -19.15 5.44
CA ASP A 156 -1.20 -20.01 5.22
C ASP A 156 -2.41 -19.25 4.62
N LEU A 157 -2.24 -17.97 4.27
CA LEU A 157 -3.34 -17.13 3.80
C LEU A 157 -3.67 -17.37 2.33
N ASN A 158 -4.96 -17.58 2.04
CA ASN A 158 -5.48 -17.55 0.68
C ASN A 158 -5.72 -16.11 0.22
N VAL A 159 -4.67 -15.45 -0.27
CA VAL A 159 -4.78 -14.04 -0.69
C VAL A 159 -5.67 -13.81 -1.91
N ARG A 160 -5.97 -14.84 -2.72
CA ARG A 160 -6.96 -14.72 -3.81
C ARG A 160 -8.37 -14.54 -3.26
N GLU A 161 -8.71 -15.21 -2.16
CA GLU A 161 -9.98 -14.96 -1.46
C GLU A 161 -10.00 -13.57 -0.83
N ILE A 162 -8.87 -13.12 -0.26
CA ILE A 162 -8.74 -11.76 0.31
C ILE A 162 -9.00 -10.69 -0.76
N LEU A 163 -8.41 -10.84 -1.95
CA LEU A 163 -8.70 -9.98 -3.11
C LEU A 163 -10.20 -9.95 -3.44
N GLY A 164 -10.87 -11.11 -3.39
CA GLY A 164 -12.32 -11.23 -3.62
C GLY A 164 -13.19 -10.58 -2.53
N ARG A 165 -12.65 -10.36 -1.33
CA ARG A 165 -13.32 -9.71 -0.19
C ARG A 165 -12.92 -8.23 0.00
N ALA A 166 -12.16 -7.66 -0.94
CA ALA A 166 -11.74 -6.26 -0.84
C ALA A 166 -12.94 -5.32 -0.69
N VAL A 167 -12.74 -4.27 0.12
CA VAL A 167 -13.71 -3.20 0.33
C VAL A 167 -13.37 -2.07 -0.64
N THR A 168 -14.39 -1.32 -1.06
CA THR A 168 -14.22 -0.18 -1.96
C THR A 168 -14.60 1.11 -1.27
N ALA A 169 -13.72 2.11 -1.34
CA ALA A 169 -14.01 3.49 -0.98
C ALA A 169 -14.18 4.33 -2.25
N TYR A 170 -15.08 5.30 -2.17
CA TYR A 170 -15.34 6.28 -3.22
C TYR A 170 -15.15 7.68 -2.67
N ASP A 171 -14.66 8.60 -3.49
CA ASP A 171 -14.73 10.04 -3.19
C ASP A 171 -15.78 10.75 -4.06
N PRO A 172 -16.16 12.00 -3.74
CA PRO A 172 -17.12 12.77 -4.52
C PRO A 172 -16.68 13.06 -5.97
N GLY A 173 -15.38 12.96 -6.25
CA GLY A 173 -14.80 13.11 -7.58
C GLY A 173 -14.89 11.84 -8.44
N GLY A 174 -15.39 10.74 -7.87
CA GLY A 174 -15.53 9.46 -8.54
C GLY A 174 -14.31 8.55 -8.44
N LEU A 175 -13.28 8.94 -7.68
CA LEU A 175 -12.13 8.06 -7.42
C LEU A 175 -12.61 6.80 -6.71
N GLU A 176 -12.27 5.64 -7.26
CA GLU A 176 -12.52 4.34 -6.66
C GLU A 176 -11.20 3.73 -6.17
N VAL A 177 -11.14 3.38 -4.89
CA VAL A 177 -9.98 2.70 -4.28
C VAL A 177 -10.44 1.41 -3.62
N HIS A 178 -9.86 0.30 -4.04
CA HIS A 178 -10.02 -0.99 -3.37
C HIS A 178 -8.95 -1.14 -2.29
N TYR A 179 -9.34 -1.65 -1.14
CA TYR A 179 -8.45 -1.89 -0.01
C TYR A 179 -8.90 -3.13 0.75
N VAL A 180 -7.95 -3.81 1.39
CA VAL A 180 -8.22 -5.08 2.07
C VAL A 180 -9.24 -4.89 3.20
N SER A 181 -10.10 -5.89 3.41
CA SER A 181 -11.05 -5.87 4.53
C SER A 181 -10.32 -5.75 5.87
N ARG A 182 -10.96 -5.18 6.89
CA ARG A 182 -10.33 -5.03 8.21
C ARG A 182 -9.92 -6.38 8.80
N GLU A 183 -10.81 -7.37 8.67
CA GLU A 183 -10.58 -8.73 9.16
C GLU A 183 -9.39 -9.38 8.45
N ASP A 184 -9.31 -9.26 7.12
CA ASP A 184 -8.20 -9.83 6.36
C ASP A 184 -6.89 -9.10 6.63
N LEU A 185 -6.92 -7.78 6.84
CA LEU A 185 -5.73 -7.02 7.23
C LEU A 185 -5.16 -7.49 8.58
N ILE A 186 -6.03 -7.74 9.56
CA ILE A 186 -5.64 -8.29 10.87
C ILE A 186 -5.03 -9.68 10.70
N ARG A 187 -5.62 -10.54 9.85
CA ARG A 187 -5.07 -11.88 9.55
C ARG A 187 -3.69 -11.79 8.88
N MET A 188 -3.53 -10.90 7.90
CA MET A 188 -2.24 -10.64 7.23
C MET A 188 -1.16 -10.21 8.22
N ARG A 189 -1.47 -9.25 9.10
CA ARG A 189 -0.55 -8.77 10.14
C ARG A 189 -0.14 -9.87 11.13
N ARG A 190 -1.10 -10.67 11.58
CA ARG A 190 -0.84 -11.81 12.49
C ARG A 190 0.00 -12.90 11.84
N ALA A 191 -0.18 -13.14 10.54
CA ALA A 191 0.63 -14.11 9.80
C ALA A 191 2.09 -13.65 9.61
N LEU A 192 2.31 -12.33 9.42
CA LEU A 192 3.66 -11.75 9.37
C LEU A 192 4.37 -11.78 10.73
N GLY A 193 3.64 -11.48 11.82
CA GLY A 193 4.09 -11.72 13.19
C GLY A 193 5.21 -10.79 13.70
N ARG A 194 5.62 -9.77 12.95
CA ARG A 194 6.59 -8.77 13.41
C ARG A 194 5.98 -7.92 14.54
N PRO A 195 6.76 -7.38 15.49
CA PRO A 195 6.25 -6.57 16.61
C PRO A 195 5.30 -5.44 16.17
N LYS A 196 5.70 -4.64 15.17
CA LYS A 196 4.85 -3.59 14.58
C LYS A 196 3.53 -4.13 14.01
N ASP A 197 3.55 -5.28 13.34
CA ASP A 197 2.35 -5.85 12.72
C ASP A 197 1.36 -6.34 13.76
N LEU A 198 1.85 -7.02 14.80
CA LEU A 198 1.01 -7.48 15.92
C LEU A 198 0.37 -6.30 16.67
N ARG A 199 1.17 -5.27 17.00
CA ARG A 199 0.69 -4.05 17.65
C ARG A 199 -0.39 -3.35 16.82
N ARG A 200 -0.17 -3.27 15.51
CA ARG A 200 -1.11 -2.71 14.52
C ARG A 200 -2.36 -3.57 14.33
N ALA A 201 -2.27 -4.90 14.48
CA ALA A 201 -3.44 -5.78 14.47
C ALA A 201 -4.30 -5.53 15.74
N ASP A 202 -3.66 -5.43 16.90
CA ASP A 202 -4.33 -5.18 18.18
C ASP A 202 -4.99 -3.79 18.25
N GLU A 203 -4.44 -2.79 17.57
CA GLU A 203 -5.10 -1.49 17.38
C GLU A 203 -6.40 -1.64 16.58
N LEU A 204 -6.35 -2.30 15.42
CA LEU A 204 -7.52 -2.46 14.55
C LEU A 204 -8.66 -3.26 15.21
N ASP A 205 -8.32 -4.26 16.04
CA ASP A 205 -9.32 -5.00 16.83
C ASP A 205 -10.07 -4.11 17.83
N ARG A 206 -9.43 -3.05 18.32
CA ARG A 206 -10.02 -2.13 19.33
C ARG A 206 -10.88 -1.02 18.75
N LEU A 207 -10.78 -0.73 17.44
CA LEU A 207 -11.53 0.34 16.75
C LEU A 207 -12.99 -0.05 16.44
N ALA A 208 -13.68 -0.66 17.41
CA ALA A 208 -15.09 -1.07 17.28
C ALA A 208 -16.06 0.13 17.22
#